data_AF-A0A7W0FUV6-F1
#
_entry.id   AF-A0A7W0FUV6-F1
#
_cell.length_a   1.000
_cell.length_b   1.000
_cell.length_c   1.000
_cell.angle_alpha   90.00
_cell.angle_beta   90.00
_cell.angle_gamma   90.00
#
_symmetry.space_group_name_H-M   'P 1'
#
loop_
_entity.id
_entity.type
_entity.pdbx_description
1 polymer ?
#
loop_
_entity_poly.entity_id
_entity_poly.type
_entity_poly.pdbx_seq_one_letter_code
_entity_poly.pdbx_strand_id
1 'polypeptide(L)'
;MLHQTYGKRNEINEDFLKQFGINPKVLYNNEIKSITPELKDVTWAKCSIIHKSTFLNNFVRNVSATACGLKKSCWAPNKGVNTLIGELKENGPLCVAGYLGKLFYKDAPFIMKQKYSGRDVYAWRPGAERIPPTYLAHTVLLVGAKKVEDKAYVFFIDSQDCSDPIDKSQQKIYLISLSNLTENIRDLRGFPKEDSPFGYAYYGNFNL
;
A
#
# COMPACT_ATOMS: atom_id res chain seq x y z
N MET A 1 -12.17 5.91 25.40
CA MET A 1 -11.10 6.35 24.49
C MET A 1 -11.25 5.76 23.08
N LEU A 2 -11.15 4.44 22.86
CA LEU A 2 -11.28 3.81 21.53
C LEU A 2 -12.57 4.15 20.76
N HIS A 3 -13.74 4.11 21.41
CA HIS A 3 -15.01 4.49 20.79
C HIS A 3 -15.03 5.96 20.31
N GLN A 4 -14.40 6.88 21.05
CA GLN A 4 -14.30 8.28 20.66
C GLN A 4 -13.40 8.44 19.42
N THR A 5 -12.29 7.69 19.36
CA THR A 5 -11.39 7.67 18.20
C THR A 5 -12.09 7.17 16.93
N TYR A 6 -12.84 6.06 17.01
CA TYR A 6 -13.57 5.53 15.86
C TYR A 6 -14.73 6.45 15.44
N GLY A 7 -15.44 7.04 16.39
CA GLY A 7 -16.50 8.02 16.10
C GLY A 7 -15.95 9.20 15.32
N LYS A 8 -14.87 9.80 15.80
CA LYS A 8 -14.26 10.95 15.11
C LYS A 8 -13.74 10.59 13.72
N ARG A 9 -13.13 9.40 13.58
CA ARG A 9 -12.67 8.91 12.27
C ARG A 9 -13.82 8.69 11.29
N ASN A 10 -14.96 8.20 11.77
CA ASN A 10 -16.14 8.02 10.95
C ASN A 10 -16.66 9.37 10.44
N GLU A 11 -16.79 10.37 11.32
CA GLU A 11 -17.18 11.74 10.92
C GLU A 11 -16.28 12.27 9.81
N ILE A 12 -14.96 12.22 10.01
CA ILE A 12 -13.96 12.70 9.03
C ILE A 12 -14.15 12.00 7.68
N ASN A 13 -14.27 10.67 7.69
CA ASN A 13 -14.44 9.90 6.47
C ASN A 13 -15.78 10.16 5.77
N GLU A 14 -16.87 10.29 6.54
CA GLU A 14 -18.18 10.63 5.99
C GLU A 14 -18.16 12.01 5.33
N ASP A 15 -17.54 13.00 5.98
CA ASP A 15 -17.44 14.35 5.46
C ASP A 15 -16.54 14.42 4.21
N PHE A 16 -15.43 13.68 4.19
CA PHE A 16 -14.63 13.51 2.97
C PHE A 16 -15.49 12.94 1.84
N LEU A 17 -16.20 11.83 2.05
CA LEU A 17 -17.03 11.22 0.99
C LEU A 17 -18.13 12.15 0.49
N LYS A 18 -18.76 12.94 1.39
CA LYS A 18 -19.77 13.95 1.01
C LYS A 18 -19.20 15.03 0.09
N GLN A 19 -17.93 15.43 0.25
CA GLN A 19 -17.28 16.40 -0.66
C GLN A 19 -17.18 15.87 -2.10
N PHE A 20 -17.23 14.55 -2.30
CA PHE A 20 -17.31 13.89 -3.60
C PHE A 20 -18.74 13.51 -4.00
N GLY A 21 -19.76 14.01 -3.30
CA GLY A 21 -21.17 13.69 -3.55
C GLY A 21 -21.57 12.25 -3.18
N ILE A 22 -20.73 11.54 -2.42
CA ILE A 22 -20.97 10.14 -2.05
C ILE A 22 -21.69 10.09 -0.70
N ASN A 23 -22.89 9.51 -0.67
CA ASN A 23 -23.62 9.25 0.57
C ASN A 23 -23.21 7.89 1.16
N PRO A 24 -22.55 7.85 2.34
CA PRO A 24 -22.05 6.59 2.91
C PRO A 24 -23.12 5.56 3.21
N LYS A 25 -24.35 5.99 3.54
CA LYS A 25 -25.48 5.09 3.83
C LYS A 25 -25.95 4.36 2.57
N VAL A 26 -26.05 5.10 1.46
CA VAL A 26 -26.44 4.55 0.15
C VAL A 26 -25.34 3.62 -0.35
N LEU A 27 -24.08 4.05 -0.26
CA LEU A 27 -22.91 3.26 -0.61
C LEU A 27 -22.88 1.93 0.12
N TYR A 28 -23.06 1.95 1.45
CA TYR A 28 -23.11 0.75 2.28
C TYR A 28 -24.19 -0.24 1.83
N ASN A 29 -25.41 0.24 1.61
CA ASN A 29 -26.52 -0.63 1.21
C ASN A 29 -26.32 -1.25 -0.17
N ASN A 30 -25.59 -0.59 -1.08
CA ASN A 30 -25.30 -1.11 -2.42
C ASN A 30 -24.17 -2.16 -2.38
N GLU A 31 -23.14 -1.91 -1.59
CA GLU A 31 -21.90 -2.71 -1.58
C GLU A 31 -21.98 -3.94 -0.66
N ILE A 32 -22.67 -3.85 0.48
CA ILE A 32 -22.79 -5.01 1.37
C ILE A 32 -23.65 -6.11 0.76
N LYS A 33 -24.69 -5.75 0.00
CA LYS A 33 -25.53 -6.73 -0.69
C LYS A 33 -24.76 -7.56 -1.72
N SER A 34 -23.70 -7.01 -2.32
CA SER A 34 -22.89 -7.72 -3.30
C SER A 34 -21.73 -8.50 -2.68
N ILE A 35 -21.22 -8.08 -1.52
CA ILE A 35 -19.99 -8.65 -0.92
C ILE A 35 -20.27 -9.66 0.19
N THR A 36 -21.33 -9.48 1.00
CA THR A 36 -21.56 -10.30 2.20
C THR A 36 -23.05 -10.56 2.38
N PRO A 37 -23.60 -11.63 1.77
CA PRO A 37 -25.03 -11.94 1.82
C PRO A 37 -25.58 -12.06 3.25
N GLU A 38 -24.75 -12.47 4.21
CA GLU A 38 -25.11 -12.57 5.65
C GLU A 38 -25.45 -11.22 6.29
N LEU A 39 -24.93 -10.12 5.73
CA LEU A 39 -25.13 -8.77 6.24
C LEU A 39 -26.22 -8.00 5.48
N LYS A 40 -26.94 -8.65 4.56
CA LYS A 40 -27.96 -8.02 3.69
C LYS A 40 -29.06 -7.28 4.48
N ASP A 41 -29.36 -7.74 5.70
CA ASP A 41 -30.42 -7.19 6.56
C ASP A 41 -29.87 -6.19 7.61
N VAL A 42 -28.55 -6.04 7.71
CA VAL A 42 -27.90 -5.09 8.61
C VAL A 42 -27.87 -3.72 7.93
N THR A 43 -28.65 -2.77 8.42
CA THR A 43 -28.65 -1.39 7.89
C THR A 43 -27.48 -0.59 8.47
N TRP A 44 -27.06 0.48 7.76
CA TRP A 44 -26.03 1.40 8.26
C TRP A 44 -26.30 1.87 9.70
N ALA A 45 -27.55 2.17 10.05
CA ALA A 45 -27.92 2.61 11.39
C ALA A 45 -27.61 1.55 12.47
N LYS A 46 -27.73 0.26 12.11
CA LYS A 46 -27.48 -0.89 13.00
C LYS A 46 -26.01 -1.32 13.03
N CYS A 47 -25.16 -0.83 12.13
CA CYS A 47 -23.73 -1.17 12.14
C CYS A 47 -23.03 -0.63 13.38
N SER A 48 -22.16 -1.46 13.99
CA SER A 48 -21.27 -1.01 15.05
C SER A 48 -20.33 0.09 14.55
N ILE A 49 -19.84 0.92 15.47
CA ILE A 49 -18.93 2.03 15.14
C ILE A 49 -17.64 1.55 14.44
N ILE A 50 -17.15 0.37 14.85
CA ILE A 50 -15.96 -0.28 14.29
C ILE A 50 -16.26 -0.74 12.87
N HIS A 51 -17.40 -1.38 12.64
CA HIS A 51 -17.80 -1.84 11.31
C HIS A 51 -17.94 -0.66 10.33
N LYS A 52 -18.58 0.44 10.77
CA LYS A 52 -18.65 1.69 10.00
C LYS A 52 -17.26 2.21 9.65
N SER A 53 -16.34 2.21 10.60
CA SER A 53 -14.98 2.69 10.39
C SER A 53 -14.21 1.87 9.37
N THR A 54 -14.27 0.54 9.49
CA THR A 54 -13.65 -0.37 8.52
C THR A 54 -14.24 -0.19 7.13
N PHE A 55 -15.57 -0.10 7.02
CA PHE A 55 -16.26 0.13 5.75
C PHE A 55 -15.83 1.45 5.11
N LEU A 56 -15.93 2.56 5.84
CA LEU A 56 -15.57 3.90 5.36
C LEU A 56 -14.11 3.99 4.94
N ASN A 57 -13.18 3.46 5.74
CA ASN A 57 -11.75 3.51 5.41
C ASN A 57 -11.46 2.84 4.04
N ASN A 58 -12.14 1.75 3.71
CA ASN A 58 -11.97 1.08 2.42
C ASN A 58 -12.45 1.96 1.26
N PHE A 59 -13.59 2.65 1.41
CA PHE A 59 -14.11 3.53 0.36
C PHE A 59 -13.34 4.82 0.21
N VAL A 60 -12.96 5.45 1.32
CA VAL A 60 -12.12 6.65 1.31
C VAL A 60 -10.84 6.38 0.54
N ARG A 61 -10.17 5.24 0.76
CA ARG A 61 -8.97 4.86 -0.01
C ARG A 61 -9.21 4.83 -1.51
N ASN A 62 -10.28 4.18 -1.97
CA ASN A 62 -10.60 4.08 -3.40
C ASN A 62 -10.96 5.43 -4.01
N VAL A 63 -11.73 6.24 -3.29
CA VAL A 63 -12.12 7.60 -3.72
C VAL A 63 -10.90 8.51 -3.77
N SER A 64 -10.06 8.51 -2.73
CA SER A 64 -8.79 9.25 -2.70
C SER A 64 -7.87 8.83 -3.84
N ALA A 65 -7.72 7.52 -4.09
CA ALA A 65 -6.93 7.03 -5.21
C ALA A 65 -7.46 7.57 -6.55
N THR A 66 -8.76 7.50 -6.78
CA THR A 66 -9.41 8.00 -8.01
C THR A 66 -9.26 9.52 -8.15
N ALA A 67 -9.47 10.27 -7.07
CA ALA A 67 -9.33 11.72 -7.04
C ALA A 67 -7.90 12.18 -7.35
N CYS A 68 -6.90 11.39 -6.93
CA CYS A 68 -5.50 11.61 -7.26
C CYS A 68 -5.09 11.04 -8.65
N GLY A 69 -6.05 10.57 -9.45
CA GLY A 69 -5.78 10.00 -10.78
C GLY A 69 -5.01 8.67 -10.74
N LEU A 70 -5.01 7.98 -9.60
CA LEU A 70 -4.36 6.68 -9.45
C LEU A 70 -5.22 5.58 -10.06
N LYS A 71 -4.55 4.60 -10.68
CA LYS A 71 -5.15 3.43 -11.30
C LYS A 71 -4.64 2.17 -10.64
N LYS A 72 -5.48 1.13 -10.56
CA LYS A 72 -5.04 -0.16 -10.03
C LYS A 72 -4.10 -0.83 -11.01
N SER A 73 -2.99 -1.32 -10.48
CA SER A 73 -2.05 -2.16 -11.23
C SER A 73 -2.64 -3.54 -11.48
N CYS A 74 -2.25 -4.16 -12.59
CA CYS A 74 -2.59 -5.56 -12.86
C CYS A 74 -1.59 -6.56 -12.23
N TRP A 75 -0.48 -6.06 -11.68
CA TRP A 75 0.52 -6.88 -11.02
C TRP A 75 0.02 -7.43 -9.69
N ALA A 76 0.40 -8.67 -9.40
CA ALA A 76 0.19 -9.35 -8.13
C ALA A 76 1.44 -10.18 -7.76
N PRO A 77 1.70 -10.43 -6.47
CA PRO A 77 2.93 -11.11 -6.03
C PRO A 77 3.17 -12.48 -6.65
N ASN A 78 2.10 -13.26 -6.87
CA ASN A 78 2.17 -14.59 -7.49
C ASN A 78 2.49 -14.58 -8.99
N LYS A 79 2.40 -13.43 -9.68
CA LYS A 79 2.74 -13.28 -11.11
C LYS A 79 4.25 -13.18 -11.37
N GLY A 80 5.07 -13.15 -10.31
CA GLY A 80 6.53 -13.16 -10.41
C GLY A 80 7.16 -11.84 -10.86
N VAL A 81 8.51 -11.82 -10.90
CA VAL A 81 9.31 -10.61 -11.11
C VAL A 81 9.19 -10.05 -12.53
N ASN A 82 9.06 -10.91 -13.55
CA ASN A 82 9.02 -10.45 -14.94
C ASN A 82 7.76 -9.60 -15.20
N THR A 83 6.62 -10.02 -14.63
CA THR A 83 5.38 -9.24 -14.69
C THR A 83 5.54 -7.90 -13.95
N LEU A 84 6.20 -7.88 -12.79
CA LEU A 84 6.48 -6.64 -12.07
C LEU A 84 7.34 -5.66 -12.90
N ILE A 85 8.38 -6.18 -13.55
CA ILE A 85 9.27 -5.39 -14.42
C ILE A 85 8.49 -4.81 -15.60
N GLY A 86 7.62 -5.61 -16.23
CA GLY A 86 6.74 -5.14 -17.31
C GLY A 86 5.82 -4.01 -16.84
N GLU A 87 5.13 -4.22 -15.72
CA GLU A 87 4.23 -3.24 -15.13
C GLU A 87 4.94 -1.91 -14.81
N LEU A 88 6.14 -1.98 -14.20
CA LEU A 88 6.93 -0.79 -13.86
C LEU A 88 7.41 -0.02 -15.09
N LYS A 89 7.69 -0.72 -16.20
CA LYS A 89 8.09 -0.08 -17.47
C LYS A 89 6.93 0.60 -18.17
N GLU A 90 5.76 -0.05 -18.16
CA GLU A 90 4.56 0.43 -18.85
C GLU A 90 3.89 1.57 -18.07
N ASN A 91 3.73 1.41 -16.76
CA ASN A 91 2.89 2.27 -15.94
C ASN A 91 3.70 3.17 -14.99
N GLY A 92 5.01 2.98 -14.93
CA GLY A 92 5.88 3.69 -13.99
C GLY A 92 5.80 3.13 -12.57
N PRO A 93 6.15 3.94 -11.56
CA PRO A 93 6.23 3.50 -10.17
C PRO A 93 4.91 2.98 -9.60
N LEU A 94 5.01 1.98 -8.73
CA LEU A 94 3.86 1.34 -8.08
C LEU A 94 3.81 1.68 -6.59
N CYS A 95 2.73 2.32 -6.15
CA CYS A 95 2.42 2.56 -4.76
C CYS A 95 1.82 1.30 -4.13
N VAL A 96 2.49 0.73 -3.14
CA VAL A 96 2.08 -0.50 -2.46
C VAL A 96 2.02 -0.29 -0.95
N ALA A 97 1.21 -1.11 -0.28
CA ALA A 97 1.12 -1.13 1.18
C ALA A 97 1.66 -2.44 1.75
N GLY A 98 2.29 -2.38 2.92
CA GLY A 98 2.74 -3.57 3.62
C GLY A 98 3.57 -3.28 4.85
N TYR A 99 4.15 -4.34 5.42
CA TYR A 99 5.17 -4.23 6.46
C TYR A 99 6.54 -4.02 5.79
N LEU A 100 6.67 -2.91 5.06
CA LEU A 100 7.80 -2.58 4.20
C LEU A 100 8.47 -1.28 4.66
N GLY A 101 9.75 -1.13 4.37
CA GLY A 101 10.50 0.07 4.74
C GLY A 101 11.19 -0.02 6.09
N LYS A 102 11.91 1.05 6.44
CA LYS A 102 12.86 1.08 7.56
C LYS A 102 12.19 0.83 8.91
N LEU A 103 10.95 1.27 9.07
CA LEU A 103 10.21 1.17 10.33
C LEU A 103 9.86 -0.26 10.77
N PHE A 104 10.05 -1.26 9.91
CA PHE A 104 9.83 -2.68 10.24
C PHE A 104 11.12 -3.48 10.42
N TYR A 105 12.26 -2.80 10.52
CA TYR A 105 13.54 -3.41 10.83
C TYR A 105 14.11 -2.82 12.12
N LYS A 106 14.65 -3.68 13.00
CA LYS A 106 15.48 -3.24 14.11
C LYS A 106 16.88 -2.91 13.63
N ASP A 107 17.39 -3.71 12.69
CA ASP A 107 18.70 -3.50 12.10
C ASP A 107 18.69 -2.33 11.11
N ALA A 108 19.75 -1.51 11.18
CA ALA A 108 19.97 -0.45 10.22
C ALA A 108 20.33 -1.02 8.83
N PRO A 109 19.85 -0.41 7.73
CA PRO A 109 20.29 -0.79 6.40
C PRO A 109 21.73 -0.36 6.16
N PHE A 110 22.45 -1.06 5.29
CA PHE A 110 23.79 -0.70 4.82
C PHE A 110 23.73 -0.13 3.40
N ILE A 111 24.66 0.78 3.08
CA ILE A 111 24.83 1.30 1.72
C ILE A 111 25.52 0.25 0.84
N MET A 112 24.99 0.05 -0.35
CA MET A 112 25.59 -0.78 -1.38
C MET A 112 26.51 0.05 -2.27
N LYS A 113 27.56 -0.57 -2.83
CA LYS A 113 28.45 0.06 -3.82
C LYS A 113 27.81 0.21 -5.22
N GLN A 114 26.48 0.30 -5.29
CA GLN A 114 25.72 0.45 -6.53
C GLN A 114 24.79 1.65 -6.40
N LYS A 115 24.53 2.32 -7.53
CA LYS A 115 23.53 3.37 -7.63
C LYS A 115 22.35 2.93 -8.47
N TYR A 116 21.17 3.47 -8.20
CA TYR A 116 19.97 3.27 -9.01
C TYR A 116 19.41 4.62 -9.44
N SER A 117 19.47 4.92 -10.74
CA SER A 117 19.11 6.23 -11.29
C SER A 117 19.83 7.39 -10.58
N GLY A 118 21.14 7.25 -10.36
CA GLY A 118 21.98 8.26 -9.70
C GLY A 118 21.93 8.29 -8.16
N ARG A 119 20.99 7.56 -7.54
CA ARG A 119 20.75 7.51 -6.09
C ARG A 119 21.47 6.36 -5.42
N ASP A 120 21.85 6.54 -4.16
CA ASP A 120 22.47 5.48 -3.36
C ASP A 120 21.46 4.39 -3.03
N VAL A 121 21.90 3.14 -3.12
CA VAL A 121 21.08 1.97 -2.83
C VAL A 121 21.41 1.43 -1.44
N TYR A 122 20.38 1.21 -0.64
CA TYR A 122 20.44 0.69 0.72
C TYR A 122 19.80 -0.69 0.77
N ALA A 123 20.33 -1.59 1.59
CA ALA A 123 19.79 -2.94 1.78
C ALA A 123 19.93 -3.41 3.22
N TRP A 124 19.20 -4.46 3.57
CA TRP A 124 19.38 -5.19 4.82
C TRP A 124 20.12 -6.49 4.59
N ARG A 125 20.90 -6.93 5.58
CA ARG A 125 21.60 -8.22 5.50
C ARG A 125 20.57 -9.36 5.51
N PRO A 126 20.85 -10.50 4.87
CA PRO A 126 20.04 -11.70 5.05
C PRO A 126 19.91 -12.03 6.55
N GLY A 127 18.68 -12.28 7.01
CA GLY A 127 18.39 -12.54 8.41
C GLY A 127 18.31 -11.30 9.32
N ALA A 128 18.32 -10.08 8.76
CA ALA A 128 18.16 -8.86 9.54
C ALA A 128 16.89 -8.91 10.41
N GLU A 129 17.02 -8.49 11.67
CA GLU A 129 15.95 -8.56 12.66
C GLU A 129 14.84 -7.57 12.30
N ARG A 130 13.61 -8.09 12.23
CA ARG A 130 12.41 -7.31 11.91
C ARG A 130 11.63 -6.97 13.17
N ILE A 131 10.99 -5.81 13.16
CA ILE A 131 10.03 -5.43 14.20
C ILE A 131 8.73 -6.18 13.90
N PRO A 132 8.14 -6.87 14.89
CA PRO A 132 6.86 -7.53 14.72
C PRO A 132 5.82 -6.56 14.18
N PRO A 133 4.97 -6.98 13.22
CA PRO A 133 3.99 -6.08 12.66
C PRO A 133 3.05 -5.53 13.72
N THR A 134 2.86 -4.22 13.70
CA THR A 134 1.79 -3.57 14.47
C THR A 134 0.51 -3.51 13.62
N TYR A 135 -0.53 -2.84 14.12
CA TYR A 135 -1.81 -2.70 13.41
C TYR A 135 -1.75 -1.82 12.14
N LEU A 136 -0.63 -1.17 11.84
CA LEU A 136 -0.52 -0.21 10.75
C LEU A 136 0.44 -0.70 9.66
N ALA A 137 -0.11 -0.91 8.46
CA ALA A 137 0.68 -1.07 7.25
C ALA A 137 1.27 0.28 6.83
N HIS A 138 2.43 0.23 6.17
CA HIS A 138 3.11 1.39 5.60
C HIS A 138 3.01 1.41 4.09
N THR A 139 3.17 2.59 3.50
CA THR A 139 3.13 2.79 2.05
C THR A 139 4.52 3.13 1.52
N VAL A 140 4.96 2.36 0.54
CA VAL A 140 6.22 2.57 -0.19
C VAL A 140 5.95 2.62 -1.69
N LEU A 141 6.89 3.22 -2.43
CA LEU A 141 6.80 3.32 -3.87
C LEU A 141 7.84 2.38 -4.51
N LEU A 142 7.37 1.33 -5.19
CA LEU A 142 8.24 0.46 -5.98
C LEU A 142 8.65 1.22 -7.25
N VAL A 143 9.95 1.36 -7.48
CA VAL A 143 10.50 2.18 -8.57
C VAL A 143 11.32 1.37 -9.57
N GLY A 144 11.57 0.10 -9.27
CA GLY A 144 12.33 -0.78 -10.12
C GLY A 144 12.29 -2.23 -9.66
N ALA A 145 12.60 -3.14 -10.56
CA ALA A 145 12.85 -4.54 -10.22
C ALA A 145 13.92 -5.09 -11.15
N LYS A 146 14.68 -6.07 -10.68
CA LYS A 146 15.67 -6.79 -11.51
C LYS A 146 15.72 -8.27 -11.14
N LYS A 147 16.06 -9.09 -12.12
CA LYS A 147 16.42 -10.50 -11.93
C LYS A 147 17.92 -10.65 -12.12
N VAL A 148 18.59 -11.30 -11.19
CA VAL A 148 20.02 -11.64 -11.24
C VAL A 148 20.12 -13.14 -10.99
N GLU A 149 20.50 -13.90 -12.01
CA GLU A 149 20.44 -15.38 -11.99
C GLU A 149 19.02 -15.83 -11.59
N ASP A 150 18.88 -16.62 -10.53
CA ASP A 150 17.62 -17.12 -10.01
C ASP A 150 16.99 -16.22 -8.93
N LYS A 151 17.62 -15.08 -8.62
CA LYS A 151 17.16 -14.16 -7.57
C LYS A 151 16.46 -12.94 -8.17
N ALA A 152 15.32 -12.59 -7.56
CA ALA A 152 14.54 -11.41 -7.92
C ALA A 152 14.64 -10.36 -6.83
N TYR A 153 14.87 -9.11 -7.23
CA TYR A 153 15.02 -7.98 -6.33
C TYR A 153 14.13 -6.81 -6.75
N VAL A 154 13.66 -6.05 -5.77
CA VAL A 154 12.77 -4.91 -5.96
C VAL A 154 13.38 -3.68 -5.29
N PHE A 155 13.38 -2.58 -6.02
CA PHE A 155 13.83 -1.26 -5.58
C PHE A 155 12.61 -0.43 -5.16
N PHE A 156 12.69 0.25 -4.02
CA PHE A 156 11.60 1.10 -3.55
C PHE A 156 12.10 2.37 -2.85
N ILE A 157 11.22 3.37 -2.79
CA ILE A 157 11.38 4.60 -2.00
C ILE A 157 10.46 4.49 -0.79
N ASP A 158 11.00 4.79 0.39
CA ASP A 158 10.26 4.83 1.65
C ASP A 158 9.80 6.27 1.93
N SER A 159 8.50 6.47 2.09
CA SER A 159 7.93 7.80 2.36
C SER A 159 8.27 8.36 3.76
N GLN A 160 8.82 7.53 4.66
CA GLN A 160 9.30 8.00 5.96
C GLN A 160 10.73 8.53 5.95
N ASP A 161 11.48 8.34 4.86
CA ASP A 161 12.72 9.08 4.73
C ASP A 161 12.39 10.54 4.47
N CYS A 162 12.80 11.42 5.39
CA CYS A 162 12.63 12.88 5.30
C CYS A 162 13.48 13.53 4.17
N SER A 163 13.75 12.80 3.08
CA SER A 163 14.42 13.34 1.91
C SER A 163 13.48 14.22 1.10
N ASP A 164 13.99 15.31 0.54
CA ASP A 164 13.24 16.13 -0.40
C ASP A 164 12.85 15.30 -1.65
N PRO A 165 11.55 15.20 -1.99
CA PRO A 165 11.11 14.47 -3.17
C PRO A 165 11.58 15.09 -4.51
N ILE A 166 12.06 16.33 -4.51
CA ILE A 166 12.61 17.03 -5.68
C ILE A 166 14.12 16.78 -5.79
N ASP A 167 14.84 16.74 -4.66
CA ASP A 167 16.29 16.55 -4.63
C ASP A 167 16.67 15.06 -4.62
N LYS A 168 16.91 14.53 -5.83
CA LYS A 168 17.40 13.16 -6.03
C LYS A 168 18.66 12.83 -5.23
N SER A 169 19.53 13.80 -4.93
CA SER A 169 20.77 13.52 -4.19
C SER A 169 20.54 13.14 -2.73
N GLN A 170 19.38 13.53 -2.16
CA GLN A 170 18.99 13.20 -0.79
C GLN A 170 18.11 11.95 -0.70
N GLN A 171 17.58 11.49 -1.83
CA GLN A 171 16.69 10.33 -1.88
C GLN A 171 17.46 9.02 -1.73
N LYS A 172 16.89 8.14 -0.91
CA LYS A 172 17.39 6.78 -0.74
C LYS A 172 16.56 5.80 -1.54
N ILE A 173 17.23 4.83 -2.15
CA ILE A 173 16.57 3.70 -2.79
C ILE A 173 16.86 2.46 -1.96
N TYR A 174 15.83 1.77 -1.52
CA TYR A 174 15.96 0.52 -0.80
C TYR A 174 15.86 -0.67 -1.74
N LEU A 175 16.56 -1.74 -1.40
CA LEU A 175 16.55 -3.01 -2.12
C LEU A 175 16.12 -4.15 -1.19
N ILE A 176 15.11 -4.91 -1.61
CA ILE A 176 14.69 -6.16 -0.97
C ILE A 176 14.54 -7.28 -1.99
N SER A 177 14.53 -8.54 -1.54
CA SER A 177 14.15 -9.66 -2.40
C SER A 177 12.66 -9.62 -2.72
N LEU A 178 12.28 -10.20 -3.86
CA LEU A 178 10.86 -10.35 -4.20
C LEU A 178 10.13 -11.23 -3.17
N SER A 179 10.75 -12.28 -2.62
CA SER A 179 10.07 -13.10 -1.59
C SER A 179 9.78 -12.27 -0.34
N ASN A 180 10.71 -11.43 0.10
CA ASN A 180 10.48 -10.54 1.24
C ASN A 180 9.32 -9.56 0.94
N LEU A 181 9.27 -9.00 -0.27
CA LEU A 181 8.13 -8.18 -0.69
C LEU A 181 6.83 -8.99 -0.62
N THR A 182 6.76 -10.18 -1.22
CA THR A 182 5.56 -11.02 -1.25
C THR A 182 5.06 -11.40 0.14
N GLU A 183 5.94 -11.73 1.07
CA GLU A 183 5.58 -12.09 2.45
C GLU A 183 4.99 -10.89 3.23
N ASN A 184 5.45 -9.68 2.92
CA ASN A 184 5.18 -8.49 3.71
C ASN A 184 4.23 -7.49 3.04
N ILE A 185 3.94 -7.63 1.76
CA ILE A 185 2.96 -6.82 1.04
C ILE A 185 1.54 -7.17 1.51
N ARG A 186 0.65 -6.18 1.48
CA ARG A 186 -0.76 -6.33 1.80
C ARG A 186 -1.57 -5.88 0.59
N ASP A 187 -2.73 -6.49 0.40
CA ASP A 187 -3.66 -6.02 -0.62
C ASP A 187 -4.15 -4.59 -0.30
N LEU A 188 -4.88 -3.98 -1.22
CA LEU A 188 -5.38 -2.60 -1.04
C LEU A 188 -6.36 -2.43 0.14
N ARG A 189 -6.80 -3.53 0.77
CA ARG A 189 -7.59 -3.55 2.00
C ARG A 189 -6.76 -3.80 3.26
N GLY A 190 -5.48 -4.17 3.12
CA GLY A 190 -4.56 -4.42 4.22
C GLY A 190 -4.43 -5.89 4.63
N PHE A 191 -4.91 -6.84 3.82
CA PHE A 191 -4.84 -8.27 4.13
C PHE A 191 -3.63 -8.95 3.50
N PRO A 192 -3.01 -9.93 4.18
CA PRO A 192 -2.02 -10.82 3.59
C PRO A 192 -2.76 -11.88 2.76
N LYS A 193 -2.80 -11.71 1.44
CA LYS A 193 -3.33 -12.70 0.51
C LYS A 193 -2.35 -12.83 -0.64
N GLU A 194 -2.31 -13.99 -1.29
CA GLU A 194 -1.54 -14.19 -2.52
C GLU A 194 -2.39 -13.79 -3.74
N ASP A 195 -3.69 -14.15 -3.72
CA ASP A 195 -4.67 -13.85 -4.77
C ASP A 195 -5.81 -12.95 -4.28
N SER A 196 -5.51 -11.66 -4.06
CA SER A 196 -6.53 -10.69 -3.67
C SER A 196 -7.26 -10.12 -4.89
N PRO A 197 -8.61 -10.18 -4.93
CA PRO A 197 -9.39 -9.52 -5.98
C PRO A 197 -9.35 -7.98 -5.87
N PHE A 198 -8.75 -7.44 -4.79
CA PHE A 198 -8.67 -6.00 -4.56
C PHE A 198 -7.43 -5.36 -5.18
N GLY A 199 -6.45 -6.17 -5.61
CA GLY A 199 -5.15 -5.74 -6.09
C GLY A 199 -4.19 -5.39 -4.95
N TYR A 200 -2.94 -5.10 -5.30
CA TYR A 200 -1.86 -4.82 -4.35
C TYR A 200 -1.20 -3.45 -4.54
N ALA A 201 -1.41 -2.86 -5.72
CA ALA A 201 -0.67 -1.68 -6.12
C ALA A 201 -1.56 -0.70 -6.87
N TYR A 202 -1.25 0.58 -6.69
CA TYR A 202 -1.71 1.67 -7.53
C TYR A 202 -0.54 2.24 -8.34
N TYR A 203 -0.79 2.65 -9.57
CA TYR A 203 0.13 3.48 -10.36
C TYR A 203 -0.53 4.84 -10.68
N GLY A 204 0.27 5.81 -11.07
CA GLY A 204 -0.19 7.16 -11.40
C GLY A 204 0.95 8.02 -11.91
N ASN A 205 0.70 9.31 -12.12
CA ASN A 205 1.73 10.24 -12.57
C ASN A 205 2.65 10.65 -11.40
N PHE A 206 3.52 9.73 -10.98
CA PHE A 206 4.55 10.00 -9.98
C PHE A 206 5.76 10.66 -10.66
N ASN A 207 5.92 11.97 -10.48
CA ASN A 207 7.11 12.69 -10.92
C ASN A 207 8.29 12.32 -10.00
N LEU A 208 9.21 11.47 -10.49
CA LEU A 208 10.35 10.94 -9.74
C LEU A 208 11.71 11.40 -10.21
#